data_AF-A0A929ZUT2-F1
#
_entry.id   AF-A0A929ZUT2-F1
#
_cell.length_a   1.000
_cell.length_b   1.000
_cell.length_c   1.000
_cell.angle_alpha   90.00
_cell.angle_beta   90.00
_cell.angle_gamma   90.00
#
_symmetry.space_group_name_H-M   'P 1'
#
loop_
_entity.id
_entity.type
_entity.pdbx_description
1 polymer ?
#
loop_
_entity_poly.entity_id
_entity_poly.type
_entity_poly.pdbx_seq_one_letter_code
_entity_poly.pdbx_strand_id
1 'polypeptide(L)'
;MKIGDKVSVIDEDLEGTLVSVKDKTAVFEDSHGFRHEYPLAQLVLRGNLIYDEVPLTKKEETKKNISQKHQKNAMKIDLHFDQLVKNPHEYDSWERLFIQKERLMEVLDFCKANKIKRLEIIHGLGEGVLQELVY
;
A
#
# COMPACT_ATOMS: atom_id res chain seq x y z
N MET A 1 -11.58 -2.08 33.37
CA MET A 1 -11.78 -0.65 33.08
C MET A 1 -11.55 0.12 34.36
N LYS A 2 -10.45 0.88 34.44
CA LYS A 2 -10.21 1.84 35.52
C LYS A 2 -10.46 3.25 34.99
N ILE A 3 -10.81 4.16 35.89
CA ILE A 3 -10.89 5.59 35.58
C ILE A 3 -9.52 6.07 35.06
N GLY A 4 -9.50 6.76 33.92
CA GLY A 4 -8.30 7.20 33.21
C GLY A 4 -7.84 6.33 32.03
N ASP A 5 -8.48 5.17 31.80
CA ASP A 5 -8.19 4.36 30.61
C ASP A 5 -8.75 4.99 29.33
N LYS A 6 -8.05 4.84 28.20
CA LYS A 6 -8.59 5.18 26.87
C LYS A 6 -9.60 4.13 26.43
N VAL A 7 -10.77 4.57 26.01
CA VAL A 7 -11.87 3.73 25.54
C VAL A 7 -12.37 4.19 24.18
N SER A 8 -12.91 3.26 23.41
CA SER A 8 -13.55 3.51 22.11
C SER A 8 -14.94 2.91 22.12
N VAL A 9 -15.89 3.55 21.45
CA VAL A 9 -17.23 2.98 21.22
C VAL A 9 -17.14 1.97 20.05
N ILE A 10 -17.92 0.88 20.12
CA ILE A 10 -17.93 -0.18 19.08
C ILE A 10 -18.70 0.27 17.84
N ASP A 11 -19.87 0.90 18.05
CA ASP A 11 -20.79 1.29 16.97
C ASP A 11 -20.49 2.68 16.39
N GLU A 12 -19.69 3.50 17.07
CA GLU A 12 -19.38 4.88 16.68
C GLU A 12 -17.87 5.15 16.71
N ASP A 13 -17.39 6.00 15.79
CA ASP A 13 -16.00 6.46 15.73
C ASP A 13 -15.73 7.53 16.81
N LEU A 14 -15.97 7.15 18.06
CA LEU A 14 -15.90 8.03 19.22
C LEU A 14 -14.90 7.45 20.22
N GLU A 15 -13.86 8.24 20.53
CA GLU A 15 -12.75 7.83 21.39
C GLU A 15 -12.47 8.86 22.48
N GLY A 16 -12.36 8.37 23.71
CA GLY A 16 -12.14 9.26 24.84
C GLY A 16 -11.52 8.59 26.04
N THR A 17 -11.38 9.39 27.10
CA THR A 17 -10.80 8.95 28.37
C THR A 17 -11.91 8.66 29.36
N LEU A 18 -11.86 7.49 30.00
CA LEU A 18 -12.89 7.06 30.93
C LEU A 18 -12.86 7.90 32.22
N VAL A 19 -13.91 8.67 32.48
CA VAL A 19 -14.00 9.58 33.62
C VAL A 19 -14.64 8.90 34.83
N SER A 20 -15.67 8.08 34.61
CA SER A 20 -16.39 7.39 35.68
C SER A 20 -17.03 6.10 35.19
N VAL A 21 -17.12 5.10 36.07
CA VAL A 21 -17.83 3.84 35.81
C VAL A 21 -18.88 3.65 36.89
N LYS A 22 -20.14 3.48 36.51
CA LYS A 22 -21.26 3.19 37.41
C LYS A 22 -21.97 1.92 36.97
N ASP A 23 -21.74 0.83 37.70
CA ASP A 23 -22.39 -0.49 37.58
C ASP A 23 -22.48 -1.07 36.15
N LYS A 24 -23.36 -0.52 35.29
CA LYS A 24 -23.61 -0.94 33.90
C LYS A 24 -23.33 0.13 32.84
N THR A 25 -23.04 1.36 33.25
CA THR A 25 -22.82 2.50 32.36
C THR A 25 -21.49 3.19 32.68
N ALA A 26 -20.78 3.60 31.64
CA ALA A 26 -19.49 4.26 31.74
C ALA A 26 -19.57 5.63 31.07
N VAL A 27 -19.00 6.63 31.74
CA VAL A 27 -18.92 8.00 31.24
C VAL A 27 -17.48 8.25 30.82
N PHE A 28 -17.29 8.61 29.56
CA PHE A 28 -16.00 9.00 29.02
C PHE A 28 -16.04 10.41 28.44
N GLU A 29 -14.89 11.07 28.41
CA GLU A 29 -14.73 12.42 27.88
C GLU A 29 -13.89 12.36 26.60
N ASP A 30 -14.44 12.93 25.54
CA ASP A 30 -13.83 12.93 24.22
C ASP A 30 -12.74 14.01 24.08
N SER A 31 -11.98 14.00 22.97
CA SER A 31 -10.89 14.97 22.75
C SER A 31 -11.36 16.44 22.70
N HIS A 32 -12.66 16.64 22.52
CA HIS A 32 -13.33 17.94 22.47
C HIS A 32 -13.92 18.39 23.83
N GLY A 33 -13.74 17.58 24.89
CA GLY A 33 -14.26 17.88 26.23
C GLY A 33 -15.75 17.58 26.44
N PHE A 34 -16.39 16.87 25.50
CA PHE A 34 -17.77 16.41 25.65
C PHE A 34 -17.80 15.10 26.45
N ARG A 35 -18.75 15.01 27.39
CA ARG A 35 -18.97 13.83 28.22
C ARG A 35 -20.07 12.97 27.63
N HIS A 36 -19.74 11.72 27.40
CA HIS A 36 -20.59 10.74 26.75
C HIS A 36 -20.84 9.57 27.70
N GLU A 37 -22.12 9.22 27.88
CA GLU A 37 -22.54 8.10 28.73
C GLU A 37 -22.95 6.94 27.84
N TYR A 38 -22.20 5.83 27.91
CA TYR A 38 -22.45 4.62 27.11
C TYR A 38 -22.47 3.38 28.00
N PRO A 39 -23.25 2.35 27.65
CA PRO A 39 -23.22 1.08 28.35
C PRO A 39 -21.84 0.41 28.19
N LEU A 40 -21.34 -0.26 29.24
CA LEU A 40 -20.04 -0.95 29.18
C LEU A 40 -19.95 -1.96 28.01
N ALA A 41 -21.09 -2.54 27.61
CA ALA A 41 -21.16 -3.47 26.50
C ALA A 41 -20.78 -2.85 25.14
N GLN A 42 -20.94 -1.54 24.97
CA GLN A 42 -20.59 -0.81 23.74
C GLN A 42 -19.22 -0.13 23.83
N LEU A 43 -18.51 -0.27 24.96
CA LEU A 43 -17.22 0.36 25.18
C LEU A 43 -16.11 -0.69 25.20
N VAL A 44 -15.07 -0.47 24.41
CA VAL A 44 -13.86 -1.30 24.40
C VAL A 44 -12.68 -0.50 24.95
N LEU A 45 -11.90 -1.15 25.81
CA LEU A 45 -10.63 -0.60 26.30
C LEU A 45 -9.62 -0.60 25.16
N ARG A 46 -9.07 0.57 24.84
CA ARG A 46 -7.87 0.69 24.01
C ARG A 46 -6.64 0.51 24.90
N GLY A 47 -6.61 -0.64 25.59
CA GLY A 47 -5.55 -1.03 26.50
C GLY A 47 -4.42 -1.68 25.72
N ASN A 48 -3.21 -1.12 25.92
CA ASN A 48 -1.94 -1.58 25.39
C ASN A 48 -1.90 -3.12 25.37
N LEU A 49 -1.84 -3.69 24.16
CA LEU A 49 -1.67 -5.12 23.96
C LEU A 49 -0.53 -5.58 24.88
N ILE A 50 -0.82 -6.61 25.66
CA ILE A 50 0.14 -7.39 26.44
C ILE A 50 1.18 -7.94 25.46
N TYR A 51 2.19 -7.15 25.12
CA TYR A 51 3.30 -7.51 24.24
C TYR A 51 4.58 -6.70 24.56
N ASP A 52 4.70 -6.19 25.79
CA ASP A 52 6.00 -6.23 26.47
C ASP A 52 6.11 -7.69 26.94
N GLU A 53 7.10 -8.51 26.62
CA GLU A 53 8.50 -8.23 26.39
C GLU A 53 9.09 -9.55 25.83
N VAL A 54 8.89 -9.82 24.53
CA VAL A 54 9.74 -10.81 23.86
C VAL A 54 10.98 -10.06 23.38
N PRO A 55 12.19 -10.35 23.89
CA PRO A 55 13.39 -9.73 23.36
C PRO A 55 13.41 -10.00 21.86
N LEU A 56 13.41 -8.92 21.08
CA LEU A 56 13.66 -8.95 19.65
C LEU A 56 15.12 -9.31 19.42
N THR A 57 15.51 -10.55 19.78
CA THR A 57 16.65 -11.18 19.14
C THR A 57 16.23 -11.26 17.68
N LYS A 58 16.79 -10.37 16.84
CA LYS A 58 16.73 -10.48 15.39
C LYS A 58 17.18 -11.90 15.07
N LYS A 59 16.23 -12.82 14.93
CA LYS A 59 16.43 -14.03 14.15
C LYS A 59 16.74 -13.47 12.78
N GLU A 60 18.02 -13.54 12.40
CA GLU A 60 18.42 -13.45 11.01
C GLU A 60 17.40 -14.30 10.25
N GLU A 61 16.60 -13.63 9.42
CA GLU A 61 15.61 -14.30 8.60
C GLU A 61 16.37 -15.38 7.87
N THR A 62 16.16 -16.62 8.29
CA THR A 62 16.68 -17.77 7.56
C THR A 62 15.98 -17.63 6.23
N LYS A 63 16.71 -17.13 5.22
CA LYS A 63 16.20 -16.92 3.87
C LYS A 63 15.51 -18.21 3.53
N LYS A 64 14.16 -18.20 3.56
CA LYS A 64 13.39 -19.32 3.09
C LYS A 64 13.91 -19.51 1.67
N ASN A 65 14.53 -20.65 1.41
CA ASN A 65 14.86 -21.04 0.05
C ASN A 65 13.52 -21.30 -0.64
N ILE A 66 12.83 -20.21 -0.99
CA ILE A 66 11.68 -20.25 -1.86
C ILE A 66 12.29 -20.75 -3.16
N SER A 67 11.98 -22.01 -3.47
CA SER A 67 12.30 -22.67 -4.73
C SER A 67 12.20 -21.65 -5.88
N GLN A 68 13.34 -21.22 -6.41
CA GLN A 68 13.43 -20.24 -7.50
C GLN A 68 12.70 -20.73 -8.77
N LYS A 69 12.26 -21.99 -8.79
CA LYS A 69 11.48 -22.61 -9.88
C LYS A 69 10.12 -21.95 -10.14
N HIS A 70 9.59 -21.16 -9.20
CA HIS A 70 8.30 -20.46 -9.38
C HIS A 70 8.38 -18.93 -9.21
N GLN A 71 9.57 -18.34 -9.22
CA GLN A 71 9.67 -16.91 -9.46
C GLN A 71 9.24 -16.63 -10.91
N LYS A 72 7.96 -16.35 -11.09
CA LYS A 72 7.47 -15.60 -12.26
C LYS A 72 8.05 -14.19 -12.17
N ASN A 73 9.37 -14.07 -12.34
CA ASN A 73 10.03 -12.78 -12.48
C ASN A 73 9.49 -12.19 -13.78
N ALA A 74 8.46 -11.37 -13.65
CA ALA A 74 7.97 -10.58 -14.74
C ALA A 74 9.09 -9.61 -15.09
N MET A 75 9.49 -9.57 -16.37
CA MET A 75 10.42 -8.56 -16.83
C MET A 75 9.68 -7.23 -16.73
N LYS A 76 10.21 -6.28 -15.96
CA LYS A 76 9.63 -4.94 -15.82
C LYS A 76 10.36 -4.01 -16.76
N ILE A 77 9.63 -3.29 -17.58
CA ILE A 77 10.21 -2.33 -18.52
C ILE A 77 9.46 -1.02 -18.39
N ASP A 78 10.21 0.01 -18.03
CA ASP A 78 9.73 1.37 -17.94
C ASP A 78 9.90 2.04 -19.30
N LEU A 79 8.78 2.52 -19.83
CA LEU A 79 8.65 3.15 -21.14
C LEU A 79 8.31 4.64 -21.02
N HIS A 80 8.56 5.26 -19.85
CA HIS A 80 8.38 6.69 -19.71
C HIS A 80 9.28 7.44 -20.69
N PHE A 81 8.69 8.40 -21.41
CA PHE A 81 9.43 9.15 -22.43
C PHE A 81 10.66 9.87 -21.85
N ASP A 82 10.55 10.38 -20.62
CA ASP A 82 11.64 11.02 -19.88
C ASP A 82 12.83 10.08 -19.61
N GLN A 83 12.59 8.77 -19.53
CA GLN A 83 13.64 7.75 -19.39
C GLN A 83 14.21 7.29 -20.74
N LEU A 84 13.51 7.57 -21.85
CA LEU A 84 13.90 7.15 -23.20
C LEU A 84 14.76 8.20 -23.90
N VAL A 85 14.59 9.49 -23.59
CA VAL A 85 15.34 10.58 -24.22
C VAL A 85 15.92 11.52 -23.17
N LYS A 86 17.11 12.07 -23.45
CA LYS A 86 17.78 13.03 -22.56
C LYS A 86 17.07 14.39 -22.50
N ASN A 87 16.38 14.76 -23.58
CA ASN A 87 15.77 16.07 -23.78
C ASN A 87 14.32 15.90 -24.26
N PRO A 88 13.37 15.63 -23.35
CA PRO A 88 11.99 15.32 -23.74
C PRO A 88 11.25 16.50 -24.38
N HIS A 89 11.71 17.74 -24.19
CA HIS A 89 11.09 18.94 -24.74
C HIS A 89 11.38 19.20 -26.23
N GLU A 90 12.39 18.54 -26.81
CA GLU A 90 12.79 18.77 -28.20
C GLU A 90 11.99 17.93 -29.20
N TYR A 91 11.18 16.98 -28.70
CA TYR A 91 10.45 16.05 -29.54
C TYR A 91 8.98 16.43 -29.66
N ASP A 92 8.50 16.37 -30.89
CA ASP A 92 7.09 16.57 -31.23
C ASP A 92 6.24 15.36 -30.80
N SER A 93 4.96 15.56 -30.55
CA SER A 93 4.08 14.52 -29.96
C SER A 93 4.10 13.20 -30.75
N TRP A 94 4.18 13.28 -32.08
CA TRP A 94 4.26 12.11 -32.95
C TRP A 94 5.60 11.37 -32.84
N GLU A 95 6.70 12.11 -32.68
CA GLU A 95 8.05 11.55 -32.52
C GLU A 95 8.16 10.80 -31.20
N ARG A 96 7.56 11.34 -30.13
CA ARG A 96 7.53 10.69 -28.81
C ARG A 96 6.87 9.32 -28.89
N LEU A 97 5.71 9.25 -29.55
CA LEU A 97 4.99 8.00 -29.78
C LEU A 97 5.80 7.03 -30.63
N PHE A 98 6.47 7.53 -31.67
CA PHE A 98 7.30 6.70 -32.54
C PHE A 98 8.47 6.06 -31.77
N ILE A 99 9.18 6.85 -30.96
CA ILE A 99 10.30 6.37 -30.13
C ILE A 99 9.83 5.34 -29.11
N GLN A 100 8.69 5.59 -28.45
CA GLN A 100 8.11 4.63 -27.51
C GLN A 100 7.70 3.32 -28.21
N LYS A 101 7.12 3.41 -29.42
CA LYS A 101 6.75 2.24 -30.23
C LYS A 101 7.97 1.42 -30.64
N GLU A 102 9.03 2.06 -31.11
CA GLU A 102 10.27 1.38 -31.51
C GLU A 102 10.87 0.64 -30.32
N ARG A 103 10.98 1.30 -29.17
CA ARG A 103 11.49 0.68 -27.94
C ARG A 103 10.64 -0.51 -27.50
N LEU A 104 9.32 -0.39 -27.59
CA LEU A 104 8.41 -1.46 -27.24
C LEU A 104 8.59 -2.70 -28.13
N MET A 105 8.79 -2.48 -29.44
CA MET A 105 9.04 -3.55 -30.41
C MET A 105 10.33 -4.29 -30.09
N GLU A 106 11.42 -3.58 -29.83
CA GLU A 106 12.70 -4.20 -29.43
C GLU A 106 12.55 -5.04 -28.16
N VAL A 107 11.85 -4.50 -27.17
CA VAL A 107 11.59 -5.15 -25.89
C VAL A 107 10.74 -6.40 -26.06
N LEU A 108 9.73 -6.34 -26.91
CA LEU A 108 8.86 -7.46 -27.20
C LEU A 108 9.64 -8.56 -27.92
N ASP A 109 10.49 -8.21 -28.88
CA ASP A 109 11.38 -9.15 -29.57
C ASP A 109 12.35 -9.82 -28.59
N PHE A 110 12.97 -9.03 -27.72
CA PHE A 110 13.82 -9.53 -26.64
C PHE A 110 13.07 -10.51 -25.73
N CYS A 111 11.82 -10.21 -25.37
CA CYS A 111 10.99 -11.09 -24.56
C CYS A 111 10.66 -12.41 -25.29
N LYS A 112 10.36 -12.34 -26.58
CA LYS A 112 10.13 -13.53 -27.43
C LYS A 112 11.38 -14.39 -27.53
N ALA A 113 12.54 -13.79 -27.81
CA ALA A 113 13.82 -14.48 -27.90
C ALA A 113 14.20 -15.18 -26.58
N ASN A 114 13.99 -14.51 -25.45
CA ASN A 114 14.33 -15.02 -24.12
C ASN A 114 13.21 -15.87 -23.47
N LYS A 115 12.10 -16.12 -24.18
CA LYS A 115 10.92 -16.88 -23.70
C LYS A 115 10.39 -16.36 -22.35
N ILE A 116 10.35 -15.04 -22.21
CA ILE A 116 9.85 -14.38 -21.00
C ILE A 116 8.33 -14.51 -20.97
N LYS A 117 7.80 -15.17 -19.94
CA LYS A 117 6.36 -15.53 -19.84
C LYS A 117 5.46 -14.38 -19.40
N ARG A 118 6.02 -13.30 -18.85
CA ARG A 118 5.28 -12.15 -18.32
C ARG A 118 6.14 -10.89 -18.46
N LEU A 119 5.61 -9.89 -19.14
CA LEU A 119 6.20 -8.56 -19.29
C LEU A 119 5.26 -7.56 -18.61
N GLU A 120 5.80 -6.71 -17.74
CA GLU A 120 5.08 -5.60 -17.11
C GLU A 120 5.62 -4.30 -17.69
N ILE A 121 4.78 -3.61 -18.45
CA ILE A 121 5.11 -2.34 -19.10
C ILE A 121 4.63 -1.22 -18.18
N ILE A 122 5.53 -0.34 -17.78
CA ILE A 122 5.19 0.86 -17.04
C ILE A 122 5.28 2.02 -18.02
N HIS A 123 4.14 2.63 -18.35
CA HIS A 123 4.08 3.85 -19.14
C HIS A 123 3.31 4.91 -18.35
N GLY A 124 3.59 6.18 -18.61
CA GLY A 124 2.91 7.29 -17.92
C GLY A 124 1.41 7.33 -18.20
N LEU A 125 0.69 8.10 -17.38
CA LEU A 125 -0.72 8.47 -17.59
C LEU A 125 -0.81 9.36 -18.86
N GLY A 126 -1.14 8.76 -20.00
CA GLY A 126 -1.41 9.44 -21.27
C GLY A 126 -2.78 9.05 -21.84
N GLU A 127 -3.08 9.42 -23.08
CA GLU A 127 -4.36 9.11 -23.77
C GLU A 127 -4.58 7.60 -24.07
N GLY A 128 -3.64 6.72 -23.69
CA GLY A 128 -3.79 5.27 -23.92
C GLY A 128 -3.46 4.80 -25.34
N VAL A 129 -2.99 5.69 -26.22
CA VAL A 129 -2.60 5.35 -27.62
C VAL A 129 -1.58 4.21 -27.69
N LEU A 130 -0.64 4.16 -26.73
CA LEU A 130 0.33 3.06 -26.61
C LEU A 130 -0.29 1.74 -26.19
N GLN A 131 -1.34 1.77 -25.36
CA GLN A 131 -2.05 0.58 -24.92
C GLN A 131 -2.88 -0.02 -26.06
N GLU A 132 -3.45 0.83 -26.93
CA GLU A 132 -4.23 0.40 -28.10
C GLU A 132 -3.38 -0.31 -29.17
N LEU A 133 -2.10 0.05 -29.29
CA LEU A 133 -1.14 -0.59 -30.20
C LEU A 133 -0.66 -1.99 -29.77
N VAL A 134 -0.90 -2.38 -28.52
CA VAL A 134 -0.40 -3.65 -27.92
C VAL A 134 -1.46 -4.74 -27.90
N TYR A 135 -2.70 -4.43 -28.31
CA TYR A 135 -3.81 -5.38 -28.35
C TYR A 135 -3.91 -6.15 -29.67
#